data_AF-A0A530L994-F1
#
_entry.id   AF-A0A530L994-F1
#
_cell.length_a   1.000
_cell.length_b   1.000
_cell.length_c   1.000
_cell.angle_alpha   90.00
_cell.angle_beta   90.00
_cell.angle_gamma   90.00
#
_symmetry.space_group_name_H-M   'P 1'
#
loop_
_entity.id
_entity.type
_entity.pdbx_description
1 polymer ?
#
loop_
_entity_poly.entity_id
_entity_poly.type
_entity_poly.pdbx_seq_one_letter_code
_entity_poly.pdbx_strand_id
1 'polypeptide(L)'
;IMIWLVESGFLDVRRDEIIRLAGRIPPRGLLGVEHTISLQALGARGIVLLGRLAGVEDDGRLSFADDLEEHIRFADEASANVKRYIDEYISRSGIDAPVSEPDPADTVTAQLPNPAVRSLDAAESGITTVMWCTGFRGDFSWVRLSGLLDPEGQPVHE
;
A
#
# COMPACT_ATOMS: atom_id res chain seq x y z
N ILE A 1 -2.48 -9.63 13.01
CA ILE A 1 -3.42 -9.15 11.94
C ILE A 1 -3.84 -10.30 11.02
N MET A 2 -2.93 -10.92 10.25
CA MET A 2 -3.33 -11.92 9.25
C MET A 2 -4.14 -13.10 9.80
N ILE A 3 -3.79 -13.62 10.97
CA ILE A 3 -4.55 -14.69 11.62
C ILE A 3 -6.01 -14.29 11.85
N TRP A 4 -6.27 -13.07 12.34
CA TRP A 4 -7.62 -12.57 12.55
C TRP A 4 -8.40 -12.37 11.25
N LEU A 5 -7.73 -11.96 10.16
CA LEU A 5 -8.37 -11.84 8.85
C LEU A 5 -8.76 -13.20 8.26
N VAL A 6 -8.03 -14.26 8.58
CA VAL A 6 -8.41 -15.64 8.25
C VAL A 6 -9.59 -16.09 9.13
N GLU A 7 -9.45 -16.01 10.45
CA GLU A 7 -10.46 -16.50 11.41
C GLU A 7 -11.82 -15.79 11.30
N SER A 8 -11.82 -14.51 10.93
CA SER A 8 -13.03 -13.72 10.71
C SER A 8 -13.75 -14.03 9.39
N GLY A 9 -13.13 -14.84 8.52
CA GLY A 9 -13.61 -15.12 7.16
C GLY A 9 -13.46 -13.92 6.22
N PHE A 10 -12.76 -12.85 6.62
CA PHE A 10 -12.54 -11.68 5.76
C PHE A 10 -11.84 -12.06 4.45
N LEU A 11 -10.88 -12.98 4.52
CA LEU A 11 -10.15 -13.45 3.35
C LEU A 11 -10.93 -14.49 2.51
N ASP A 12 -12.07 -14.96 3.01
CA ASP A 12 -12.96 -15.86 2.27
C ASP A 12 -14.02 -15.10 1.45
N VAL A 13 -14.13 -13.78 1.64
CA VAL A 13 -15.07 -12.94 0.90
C VAL A 13 -14.66 -12.88 -0.57
N ARG A 14 -15.59 -13.17 -1.47
CA ARG A 14 -15.34 -13.16 -2.90
C ARG A 14 -15.07 -11.74 -3.41
N ARG A 15 -14.26 -11.65 -4.46
CA ARG A 15 -13.87 -10.38 -5.08
C ARG A 15 -15.08 -9.58 -5.56
N ASP A 16 -16.04 -10.22 -6.21
CA ASP A 16 -17.27 -9.59 -6.72
C ASP A 16 -18.10 -8.99 -5.60
N GLU A 17 -18.20 -9.68 -4.46
CA GLU A 17 -18.88 -9.20 -3.27
C GLU A 17 -18.18 -8.01 -2.64
N ILE A 18 -16.85 -8.04 -2.54
CA ILE A 18 -16.04 -6.91 -2.07
C ILE A 18 -16.27 -5.69 -2.97
N ILE A 19 -16.18 -5.85 -4.29
CA ILE A 19 -16.37 -4.74 -5.24
C ILE A 19 -17.79 -4.20 -5.16
N ARG A 20 -18.81 -5.07 -5.05
CA ARG A 20 -20.21 -4.68 -4.91
C ARG A 20 -20.46 -3.85 -3.65
N LEU A 21 -19.85 -4.21 -2.53
CA LEU A 21 -20.08 -3.56 -1.23
C LEU A 21 -19.21 -2.32 -1.02
N ALA A 22 -17.93 -2.40 -1.39
CA ALA A 22 -16.94 -1.35 -1.12
C ALA A 22 -16.67 -0.45 -2.34
N GLY A 23 -17.16 -0.80 -3.53
CA GLY A 23 -16.91 -0.08 -4.78
C GLY A 23 -15.47 -0.19 -5.30
N ARG A 24 -14.57 -0.82 -4.54
CA ARG A 24 -13.15 -0.98 -4.87
C ARG A 24 -12.55 -2.18 -4.16
N ILE A 25 -11.45 -2.68 -4.68
CA ILE A 25 -10.63 -3.68 -4.00
C ILE A 25 -9.89 -2.99 -2.85
N PRO A 26 -9.88 -3.56 -1.62
CA PRO A 26 -9.09 -3.06 -0.51
C PRO A 26 -7.62 -2.93 -0.89
N PRO A 27 -6.92 -1.91 -0.38
CA PRO A 27 -5.50 -1.77 -0.62
C PRO A 27 -4.78 -3.01 -0.05
N ARG A 28 -3.83 -3.56 -0.82
CA ARG A 28 -2.95 -4.59 -0.29
C ARG A 28 -2.00 -3.95 0.70
N GLY A 29 -2.08 -4.37 1.96
CA GLY A 29 -1.12 -3.95 2.97
C GLY A 29 0.29 -4.40 2.58
N LEU A 30 1.28 -3.50 2.72
CA LEU A 30 2.68 -3.89 2.65
C LEU A 30 3.02 -4.60 3.96
N LEU A 31 3.46 -5.85 3.87
CA LEU A 31 3.94 -6.60 5.02
C LEU A 31 5.47 -6.57 4.99
N GLY A 32 6.08 -5.94 6.00
CA GLY A 32 7.51 -6.10 6.21
C GLY A 32 7.83 -7.51 6.69
N VAL A 33 9.06 -7.96 6.44
CA VAL A 33 9.49 -9.33 6.79
C VAL A 33 9.73 -9.47 8.29
N GLU A 34 10.41 -8.51 8.91
CA GLU A 34 10.78 -8.55 10.33
C GLU A 34 9.98 -7.58 11.19
N HIS A 35 9.58 -6.45 10.63
CA HIS A 35 8.84 -5.39 11.32
C HIS A 35 7.98 -4.61 10.34
N THR A 36 6.98 -3.91 10.86
CA THR A 36 6.12 -3.01 10.08
C THR A 36 6.95 -1.90 9.44
N ILE A 37 6.65 -1.61 8.17
CA ILE A 37 7.24 -0.48 7.43
C ILE A 37 6.12 0.54 7.23
N SER A 38 6.33 1.76 7.70
CA SER A 38 5.44 2.90 7.47
C SER A 38 6.19 4.06 6.81
N LEU A 39 5.49 4.88 6.03
CA LEU A 39 6.10 6.05 5.39
C LEU A 39 6.63 7.02 6.46
N GLN A 40 5.90 7.18 7.55
CA GLN A 40 6.26 7.99 8.70
C GLN A 40 7.61 7.56 9.29
N ALA A 41 7.79 6.26 9.54
CA ALA A 41 9.03 5.70 10.06
C ALA A 41 10.20 5.87 9.08
N LEU A 42 9.95 5.77 7.76
CA LEU A 42 10.97 6.04 6.74
C LEU A 42 11.37 7.52 6.76
N GLY A 43 10.40 8.44 6.84
CA GLY A 43 10.66 9.88 6.95
C GLY A 43 11.50 10.24 8.18
N ALA A 44 11.14 9.70 9.34
CA ALA A 44 11.92 9.90 10.58
C ALA A 44 13.34 9.33 10.54
N ARG A 45 13.62 8.38 9.62
CA ARG A 45 14.97 7.86 9.36
C ARG A 45 15.75 8.69 8.33
N GLY A 46 15.21 9.82 7.89
CA GLY A 46 15.85 10.74 6.95
C GLY A 46 15.57 10.45 5.48
N ILE A 47 14.60 9.58 5.16
CA ILE A 47 14.17 9.37 3.77
C ILE A 47 13.30 10.56 3.35
N VAL A 48 13.66 11.20 2.24
CA VAL A 48 12.85 12.24 1.63
C VAL A 48 11.69 11.59 0.91
N LEU A 49 10.49 11.73 1.48
CA LEU A 49 9.26 11.25 0.87
C LEU A 49 8.76 12.27 -0.15
N LEU A 50 8.39 11.77 -1.32
CA LEU A 50 7.83 12.55 -2.43
C LEU A 50 6.45 12.02 -2.79
N GLY A 51 5.63 12.86 -3.43
CA GLY A 51 4.38 12.40 -4.02
C GLY A 51 4.62 11.44 -5.19
N ARG A 52 3.54 10.96 -5.79
CA ARG A 52 3.61 10.03 -6.93
C ARG A 52 4.37 10.66 -8.09
N LEU A 53 5.30 9.92 -8.69
CA LEU A 53 5.95 10.32 -9.94
C LEU A 53 4.88 10.50 -11.03
N ALA A 54 4.71 11.73 -11.50
CA ALA A 54 3.70 12.13 -12.47
C ALA A 54 4.22 12.06 -13.90
N GLY A 55 5.51 12.32 -14.10
CA GLY A 55 6.14 12.27 -15.41
C GLY A 55 7.63 12.55 -15.38
N VAL A 56 8.21 12.46 -16.57
CA VAL A 56 9.56 12.90 -16.89
C VAL A 56 9.41 13.89 -18.04
N GLU A 57 9.83 15.12 -17.81
CA GLU A 57 9.79 16.19 -18.82
C GLU A 57 10.84 15.93 -19.92
N ASP A 58 10.74 16.63 -21.05
CA ASP A 58 11.65 16.47 -22.20
C ASP A 58 13.14 16.76 -21.85
N ASP A 59 13.37 17.61 -20.84
CA ASP A 59 14.70 17.93 -20.31
C ASP A 59 15.23 16.91 -19.30
N GLY A 60 14.46 15.84 -19.02
CA GLY A 60 14.83 14.78 -18.08
C GLY A 60 14.41 15.05 -16.63
N ARG A 61 13.78 16.20 -16.36
CA ARG A 61 13.34 16.56 -15.01
C ARG A 61 12.15 15.71 -14.56
N LEU A 62 12.17 15.23 -13.32
CA LEU A 62 11.08 14.47 -12.73
C LEU A 62 10.01 15.42 -12.19
N SER A 63 8.74 15.09 -12.40
CA SER A 63 7.61 15.80 -11.80
C SER A 63 6.82 14.89 -10.86
N PHE A 64 6.37 15.42 -9.73
CA PHE A 64 5.64 14.68 -8.70
C PHE A 64 4.26 15.28 -8.47
N ALA A 65 3.27 14.45 -8.14
CA ALA A 65 1.92 14.87 -7.75
C ALA A 65 1.86 15.35 -6.29
N ASP A 66 0.89 16.19 -5.93
CA ASP A 66 0.78 16.81 -4.59
C ASP A 66 -0.07 15.97 -3.65
N ASP A 67 0.20 14.67 -3.64
CA ASP A 67 -0.68 13.64 -3.10
C ASP A 67 -0.04 12.85 -1.94
N LEU A 68 1.15 13.24 -1.49
CA LEU A 68 1.88 12.51 -0.45
C LEU A 68 1.13 12.45 0.88
N GLU A 69 0.66 13.61 1.37
CA GLU A 69 -0.11 13.68 2.62
C GLU A 69 -1.42 12.91 2.54
N GLU A 70 -2.09 12.97 1.38
CA GLU A 70 -3.31 12.21 1.13
C GLU A 70 -3.05 10.71 1.16
N HIS A 71 -1.98 10.24 0.52
CA HIS A 71 -1.61 8.83 0.52
C HIS A 71 -1.20 8.32 1.91
N ILE A 72 -0.48 9.11 2.70
CA ILE A 72 -0.14 8.76 4.09
C ILE A 72 -1.41 8.59 4.92
N ARG A 73 -2.30 9.59 4.89
CA ARG A 73 -3.58 9.56 5.60
C ARG A 73 -4.44 8.36 5.17
N PHE A 74 -4.52 8.10 3.86
CA PHE A 74 -5.27 6.96 3.34
C PHE A 74 -4.72 5.63 3.86
N ALA A 75 -3.39 5.47 3.95
CA ALA A 75 -2.77 4.27 4.50
C ALA A 75 -3.07 4.09 6.00
N ASP A 76 -3.00 5.17 6.78
CA ASP A 76 -3.31 5.16 8.21
C ASP A 76 -4.78 4.81 8.46
N GLU A 77 -5.70 5.42 7.72
CA GLU A 77 -7.13 5.10 7.79
C GLU A 77 -7.42 3.65 7.42
N ALA A 78 -6.76 3.12 6.38
CA ALA A 78 -6.90 1.71 5.99
C ALA A 78 -6.40 0.76 7.09
N SER A 79 -5.25 1.05 7.70
CA SER A 79 -4.69 0.29 8.83
C SER A 79 -5.64 0.31 10.04
N ALA A 80 -6.14 1.49 10.41
CA ALA A 80 -7.07 1.67 11.53
C ALA A 80 -8.40 0.94 11.30
N ASN A 81 -8.94 0.95 10.07
CA ASN A 81 -10.17 0.26 9.72
C ASN A 81 -10.02 -1.27 9.85
N VAL A 82 -8.89 -1.83 9.42
CA VAL A 82 -8.61 -3.27 9.58
C VAL A 82 -8.53 -3.66 11.05
N LYS A 83 -7.86 -2.86 11.89
CA LYS A 83 -7.76 -3.10 13.34
C LYS A 83 -9.13 -3.05 14.00
N ARG A 84 -9.94 -2.04 13.68
CA ARG A 84 -11.31 -1.90 14.20
C ARG A 84 -12.19 -3.10 13.82
N TYR A 85 -12.10 -3.55 12.58
CA TYR A 85 -12.81 -4.76 12.13
C TYR A 85 -12.42 -5.99 12.95
N ILE A 86 -11.13 -6.17 13.24
CA ILE A 86 -10.63 -7.27 14.07
C ILE A 86 -11.18 -7.16 15.50
N ASP A 87 -11.10 -5.97 16.11
CA ASP A 87 -11.61 -5.74 17.46
C ASP A 87 -13.13 -6.01 17.56
N GLU A 88 -13.89 -5.58 16.56
CA GLU A 88 -15.33 -5.85 16.45
C GLU A 88 -15.61 -7.36 16.32
N TYR A 89 -14.82 -8.09 15.53
CA TYR A 89 -14.94 -9.54 15.39
C TYR A 89 -14.64 -10.28 16.71
N ILE A 90 -13.55 -9.93 17.39
CA ILE A 90 -13.15 -10.52 18.68
C ILE A 90 -14.27 -10.33 19.70
N SER A 91 -14.77 -9.09 19.82
CA SER A 91 -15.84 -8.72 20.74
C SER A 91 -17.14 -9.49 20.45
N ARG A 92 -17.60 -9.50 19.18
CA ARG A 92 -18.82 -10.21 18.78
C ARG A 92 -18.74 -11.73 18.95
N SER A 93 -17.54 -12.29 18.85
CA SER A 93 -17.31 -13.73 18.96
C SER A 93 -17.03 -14.19 20.40
N GLY A 94 -16.91 -13.25 21.35
CA GLY A 94 -16.60 -13.56 22.74
C GLY A 94 -15.22 -14.20 22.93
N ILE A 95 -14.27 -13.89 22.04
CA ILE A 95 -12.92 -14.46 22.07
C ILE A 95 -12.09 -13.72 23.14
N ASP A 96 -11.45 -14.48 24.02
CA ASP A 96 -10.44 -13.95 24.95
C ASP A 96 -9.11 -13.82 24.22
N ALA A 97 -8.88 -12.64 23.64
CA ALA A 97 -7.67 -12.32 22.89
C ALA A 97 -6.70 -11.49 23.75
N PRO A 98 -5.38 -11.66 23.58
CA PRO A 98 -4.39 -10.76 24.20
C PRO A 98 -4.64 -9.30 23.82
N VAL A 99 -4.35 -8.39 24.75
CA VAL A 99 -4.39 -6.94 24.48
C VAL A 99 -3.38 -6.60 23.39
N SER A 100 -3.79 -5.77 22.43
CA SER A 100 -2.91 -5.32 21.36
C SER A 100 -1.83 -4.38 21.90
N GLU A 101 -0.60 -4.58 21.44
CA GLU A 101 0.51 -3.66 21.71
C GLU A 101 0.56 -2.58 20.62
N PRO A 102 0.83 -1.30 20.97
CA PRO A 102 1.03 -0.26 19.96
C PRO A 102 2.21 -0.60 19.04
N ASP A 103 2.01 -0.48 17.73
CA ASP A 103 3.09 -0.64 16.76
C ASP A 103 3.93 0.64 16.71
N PRO A 104 5.26 0.59 16.98
CA PRO A 104 6.11 1.76 16.90
C PRO A 104 6.03 2.49 15.54
N ALA A 105 5.83 1.76 14.44
CA ALA A 105 5.73 2.33 13.11
C ALA A 105 4.49 3.23 12.92
N ASP A 106 3.44 3.02 13.72
CA ASP A 106 2.21 3.82 13.70
C ASP A 106 2.25 5.02 14.66
N THR A 107 3.27 5.09 15.53
CA THR A 107 3.40 6.16 16.53
C THR A 107 4.30 7.32 16.09
N VAL A 108 4.99 7.17 14.96
CA VAL A 108 5.91 8.17 14.42
C VAL A 108 5.13 9.17 13.56
N THR A 109 5.37 10.46 13.76
CA THR A 109 4.85 11.50 12.86
C THR A 109 5.72 11.57 11.60
N ALA A 110 5.10 11.57 10.42
CA ALA A 110 5.82 11.76 9.16
C ALA A 110 6.56 13.11 9.14
N GLN A 111 7.84 13.06 8.78
CA GLN A 111 8.62 14.24 8.43
C GLN A 111 8.54 14.43 6.92
N LEU A 112 7.81 15.46 6.50
CA LEU A 112 7.57 15.76 5.09
C LEU A 112 8.36 17.00 4.66
N PRO A 113 8.85 17.06 3.42
CA PRO A 113 9.43 18.28 2.87
C PRO A 113 8.42 19.43 2.92
N ASN A 114 8.83 20.58 3.43
CA ASN A 114 8.04 21.81 3.41
C ASN A 114 8.90 22.97 2.88
N PRO A 115 8.62 23.50 1.68
CA PRO A 115 7.51 23.14 0.79
C PRO A 115 7.66 21.73 0.20
N ALA A 116 6.54 21.15 -0.24
CA ALA A 116 6.54 19.86 -0.93
C ALA A 116 7.39 19.94 -2.22
N VAL A 117 8.24 18.93 -2.44
CA VAL A 117 9.07 18.84 -3.64
C VAL A 117 8.20 18.38 -4.80
N ARG A 118 7.87 19.31 -5.70
CA ARG A 118 7.01 19.05 -6.89
C ARG A 118 7.82 18.60 -8.10
N SER A 119 9.13 18.82 -8.09
CA SER A 119 10.02 18.49 -9.19
C SER A 119 11.47 18.37 -8.75
N LEU A 120 12.24 17.57 -9.49
CA LEU A 120 13.61 17.21 -9.19
C LEU A 120 14.39 16.98 -10.49
N ASP A 121 15.51 17.66 -10.66
CA ASP A 121 16.52 17.25 -11.65
C ASP A 121 17.43 16.21 -10.99
N ALA A 122 17.44 14.99 -11.54
CA ALA A 122 18.21 13.90 -10.96
C ALA A 122 19.72 14.12 -11.07
N ALA A 123 20.20 14.73 -12.17
CA ALA A 123 21.61 14.96 -12.41
C ALA A 123 22.15 16.08 -11.52
N GLU A 124 21.45 17.22 -11.45
CA GLU A 124 21.83 18.33 -10.56
C GLU A 124 21.79 17.93 -9.09
N SER A 125 20.88 17.01 -8.72
CA SER A 125 20.76 16.47 -7.36
C SER A 125 21.77 15.36 -7.05
N GLY A 126 22.64 15.00 -8.01
CA GLY A 126 23.65 13.95 -7.84
C GLY A 126 23.07 12.54 -7.69
N ILE A 127 21.84 12.30 -8.15
CA ILE A 127 21.19 10.99 -8.10
C ILE A 127 21.73 10.15 -9.26
N THR A 128 22.45 9.09 -8.92
CA THR A 128 23.11 8.19 -9.90
C THR A 128 22.41 6.85 -10.06
N THR A 129 21.49 6.52 -9.17
CA THR A 129 20.84 5.21 -9.10
C THR A 129 19.34 5.38 -8.90
N VAL A 130 18.56 4.66 -9.70
CA VAL A 130 17.11 4.53 -9.51
C VAL A 130 16.81 3.07 -9.20
N MET A 131 16.18 2.82 -8.06
CA MET A 131 15.71 1.50 -7.66
C MET A 131 14.20 1.41 -7.87
N TRP A 132 13.77 0.54 -8.78
CA TRP A 132 12.35 0.33 -9.07
C TRP A 132 11.74 -0.63 -8.04
N CYS A 133 11.00 -0.06 -7.09
CA CYS A 133 10.26 -0.79 -6.06
C CYS A 133 8.75 -0.83 -6.33
N THR A 134 8.35 -0.92 -7.61
CA THR A 134 6.95 -0.84 -8.08
C THR A 134 6.22 -2.19 -8.08
N GLY A 135 6.84 -3.23 -7.49
CA GLY A 135 6.28 -4.57 -7.41
C GLY A 135 6.48 -5.39 -8.68
N PHE A 136 5.71 -6.48 -8.79
CA PHE A 136 5.79 -7.44 -9.88
C PHE A 136 4.38 -7.73 -10.42
N ARG A 137 4.32 -8.18 -11.68
CA ARG A 137 3.12 -8.77 -12.27
C ARG A 137 3.36 -10.26 -12.50
N GLY A 138 2.32 -11.07 -12.37
CA GLY A 138 2.40 -12.49 -12.68
C GLY A 138 2.58 -12.70 -14.18
N ASP A 139 3.50 -13.59 -14.55
CA ASP A 139 3.61 -14.10 -15.91
C ASP A 139 2.72 -15.33 -16.07
N PHE A 140 1.62 -15.16 -16.80
CA PHE A 140 0.65 -16.22 -17.08
C PHE A 140 0.77 -16.77 -18.51
N SER A 141 1.87 -16.50 -19.22
CA SER A 141 2.11 -16.99 -20.59
C SER A 141 2.08 -18.52 -20.72
N TRP A 142 2.23 -19.24 -19.61
CA TRP A 142 2.12 -20.69 -19.54
C TRP A 142 0.66 -21.18 -19.68
N VAL A 143 -0.35 -20.33 -19.43
CA VAL A 143 -1.77 -20.65 -19.63
C VAL A 143 -2.10 -20.50 -21.11
N ARG A 144 -2.06 -21.62 -21.84
CA ARG A 144 -2.32 -21.66 -23.30
C ARG A 144 -3.79 -21.91 -23.68
N LEU A 145 -4.71 -21.69 -22.75
CA LEU A 145 -6.15 -21.88 -22.97
C LEU A 145 -6.78 -20.57 -23.43
N SER A 146 -7.51 -20.62 -24.54
CA SER A 146 -8.17 -19.45 -25.13
C SER A 146 -9.26 -18.90 -24.21
N GLY A 147 -9.31 -17.56 -24.07
CA GLY A 147 -10.36 -16.86 -23.33
C GLY A 147 -10.14 -16.77 -21.81
N LEU A 148 -9.02 -17.29 -21.29
CA LEU A 148 -8.70 -17.22 -19.85
C LEU A 148 -7.82 -16.03 -19.46
N LEU A 149 -7.16 -15.39 -20.43
CA LEU A 149 -6.33 -14.21 -20.21
C LEU A 149 -6.91 -13.00 -20.94
N ASP A 150 -6.83 -11.83 -20.31
CA ASP A 150 -7.17 -10.53 -20.90
C ASP A 150 -6.08 -10.03 -21.88
N PRO A 151 -6.29 -8.90 -22.60
CA PRO A 151 -5.27 -8.34 -23.49
C PRO A 151 -3.93 -8.00 -22.82
N GLU A 152 -3.94 -7.77 -21.51
CA GLU A 152 -2.78 -7.51 -20.68
C GLU A 152 -2.10 -8.81 -20.17
N GLY A 153 -2.62 -9.98 -20.58
CA GLY A 153 -2.08 -11.29 -20.22
C GLY A 153 -2.35 -11.68 -18.76
N GLN A 154 -3.32 -11.05 -18.10
CA GLN A 154 -3.74 -11.39 -16.74
C GLN A 154 -4.97 -12.30 -16.76
N PRO A 155 -5.18 -13.15 -15.74
CA PRO A 155 -6.35 -13.99 -15.65
C PRO A 155 -7.63 -13.16 -15.68
N VAL A 156 -8.57 -13.57 -16.53
CA VAL A 156 -9.93 -13.02 -16.49
C VAL A 156 -10.57 -13.50 -15.19
N HIS A 157 -11.14 -12.55 -14.44
CA HIS A 157 -11.88 -12.83 -13.21
C HIS A 157 -13.36 -12.52 -13.43
N GLU A 158 -14.24 -13.41 -12.99
CA GLU A 158 -15.69 -13.17 -12.86
C GLU A 158 -16.03 -12.56 -11.49
#